data_AF-A0A9X8ZN28-F1
#
_entry.id   AF-A0A9X8ZN28-F1
#
_cell.length_a   1.000
_cell.length_b   1.000
_cell.length_c   1.000
_cell.angle_alpha   90.00
_cell.angle_beta   90.00
_cell.angle_gamma   90.00
#
_symmetry.space_group_name_H-M   'P 1'
#
loop_
_entity.id
_entity.type
_entity.pdbx_description
1 polymer ?
#
loop_
_entity_poly.entity_id
_entity_poly.type
_entity_poly.pdbx_seq_one_letter_code
_entity_poly.pdbx_strand_id
1 'polypeptide(L)'
;MLFKLSMSGLKSKLKDYIVLLVGLVMSISIFYMFQTLALNKAFLESNSMIKSIGFVFQAGSFLLAIITFFYILYANSFLLSLRQKEFGMYM
;
A
#
# COMPACT_ATOMS: atom_id res chain seq x y z
N MET A 1 8.36 11.55 -27.60
CA MET A 1 9.62 11.78 -26.86
C MET A 1 9.50 11.38 -25.38
N LEU A 2 8.52 11.91 -24.64
CA LEU A 2 8.30 11.64 -23.21
C LEU A 2 8.08 10.15 -22.86
N PHE A 3 7.27 9.43 -23.65
CA PHE A 3 7.00 8.01 -23.42
C PHE A 3 8.26 7.13 -23.57
N LYS A 4 9.12 7.46 -24.55
CA LYS A 4 10.40 6.77 -24.78
C LYS A 4 11.36 6.99 -23.60
N LEU A 5 11.40 8.21 -23.07
CA LEU A 5 12.20 8.57 -21.90
C LEU A 5 11.69 7.86 -20.62
N SER A 6 10.38 7.90 -20.39
CA SER A 6 9.73 7.23 -19.26
C SER A 6 9.95 5.71 -19.28
N MET A 7 9.87 5.10 -20.47
CA MET A 7 10.09 3.66 -20.63
C MET A 7 11.57 3.27 -20.43
N SER A 8 12.49 4.14 -20.84
CA SER A 8 13.93 3.94 -20.61
C SER A 8 14.27 4.00 -19.12
N GLY A 9 13.69 4.96 -18.38
CA GLY A 9 13.92 5.08 -16.94
C GLY A 9 13.35 3.90 -16.14
N LEU A 10 12.12 3.50 -16.45
CA LEU A 10 11.52 2.29 -15.87
C LEU A 10 12.40 1.04 -16.09
N LYS A 11 12.93 0.85 -17.31
CA LYS A 11 13.82 -0.29 -17.64
C LYS A 11 15.14 -0.27 -16.87
N SER A 12 15.73 0.90 -16.64
CA SER A 12 16.98 1.08 -15.88
C SER A 12 16.87 0.55 -14.44
N LYS A 13 15.70 0.73 -13.81
CA LYS A 13 15.46 0.39 -12.39
C LYS A 13 14.30 -0.58 -12.19
N LEU A 14 14.00 -1.42 -13.18
CA LEU A 14 12.84 -2.34 -13.17
C LEU A 14 12.72 -3.16 -11.87
N LYS A 15 13.85 -3.62 -11.31
CA LYS A 15 13.87 -4.40 -10.06
C LYS A 15 13.29 -3.61 -8.88
N ASP A 16 13.72 -2.36 -8.70
CA ASP A 16 13.28 -1.50 -7.59
C ASP A 16 11.78 -1.14 -7.74
N TYR A 17 11.34 -0.89 -8.97
CA TYR A 17 9.94 -0.63 -9.29
C TYR A 17 9.04 -1.85 -9.04
N ILE A 18 9.47 -3.05 -9.43
CA ILE A 18 8.68 -4.27 -9.23
C ILE A 18 8.53 -4.57 -7.73
N VAL A 19 9.59 -4.45 -6.94
CA VAL A 19 9.52 -4.68 -5.49
C VAL A 19 8.53 -3.71 -4.84
N LEU A 20 8.59 -2.43 -5.20
CA LEU A 20 7.66 -1.43 -4.70
C LEU A 20 6.21 -1.70 -5.15
N LEU A 21 6.01 -2.07 -6.42
CA LEU A 21 4.69 -2.36 -6.97
C LEU A 21 4.06 -3.57 -6.27
N VAL A 22 4.83 -4.65 -6.08
CA VAL A 22 4.36 -5.83 -5.35
C VAL A 22 3.98 -5.47 -3.92
N GLY A 23 4.80 -4.67 -3.23
CA GLY A 23 4.49 -4.20 -1.89
C GLY A 23 3.21 -3.37 -1.81
N LEU A 24 2.98 -2.47 -2.77
CA LEU A 24 1.74 -1.70 -2.88
C LEU A 24 0.51 -2.59 -3.13
N VAL A 25 0.60 -3.53 -4.07
CA VAL A 25 -0.48 -4.48 -4.38
C VAL A 25 -0.84 -5.31 -3.14
N MET A 26 0.16 -5.83 -2.43
CA MET A 26 -0.04 -6.58 -1.20
C MET A 26 -0.69 -5.74 -0.11
N SER A 27 -0.23 -4.49 0.09
CA SER A 27 -0.80 -3.58 1.08
C SER A 27 -2.29 -3.29 0.82
N ILE A 28 -2.64 -2.98 -0.44
CA ILE A 28 -4.03 -2.72 -0.85
C ILE A 28 -4.89 -3.99 -0.68
N SER A 29 -4.35 -5.16 -1.03
CA SER A 29 -5.05 -6.44 -0.93
C SER A 29 -5.37 -6.79 0.54
N ILE A 30 -4.39 -6.65 1.43
CA ILE A 30 -4.55 -6.88 2.88
C ILE A 30 -5.56 -5.88 3.45
N PHE A 31 -5.44 -4.61 3.11
CA PHE A 31 -6.36 -3.57 3.56
C PHE A 31 -7.81 -3.89 3.15
N TYR A 32 -8.02 -4.23 1.88
CA TYR A 32 -9.34 -4.55 1.36
C TYR A 32 -9.94 -5.82 2.00
N MET A 33 -9.16 -6.89 2.12
CA MET A 33 -9.62 -8.13 2.76
C MET A 33 -9.99 -7.88 4.23
N PHE A 34 -9.14 -7.16 4.96
CA PHE A 34 -9.41 -6.84 6.36
C PHE A 34 -10.67 -5.99 6.50
N GLN A 35 -10.81 -4.96 5.67
CA GLN A 35 -11.98 -4.08 5.71
C GLN A 35 -13.28 -4.81 5.35
N THR A 36 -13.21 -5.76 4.41
CA THR A 36 -14.35 -6.60 4.04
C THR A 36 -14.84 -7.43 5.23
N LEU A 37 -13.93 -8.00 6.02
CA LEU A 37 -14.27 -8.71 7.25
C LEU A 37 -14.82 -7.76 8.33
N ALA A 38 -14.16 -6.62 8.52
CA ALA A 38 -14.54 -5.62 9.51
C ALA A 38 -15.94 -5.02 9.26
N LEU A 39 -16.40 -4.95 8.01
CA LEU A 39 -17.71 -4.40 7.63
C LEU A 39 -18.79 -5.49 7.46
N ASN A 40 -18.42 -6.77 7.52
CA ASN A 40 -19.36 -7.86 7.32
C ASN A 40 -20.12 -8.16 8.62
N LYS A 41 -21.38 -7.70 8.70
CA LYS A 41 -22.24 -7.89 9.88
C LYS A 41 -22.49 -9.36 10.20
N ALA A 42 -22.74 -10.21 9.21
CA ALA A 42 -22.98 -11.64 9.42
C ALA A 42 -21.74 -12.34 10.00
N PHE A 43 -20.54 -11.92 9.58
CA PHE A 43 -19.28 -12.40 10.15
C PHE A 43 -19.09 -11.91 11.59
N LEU A 44 -19.37 -10.63 11.87
CA LEU A 44 -19.26 -10.08 13.23
C LEU A 44 -20.29 -10.68 14.20
N GLU A 45 -21.53 -10.90 13.76
CA GLU A 45 -22.62 -11.46 14.55
C GLU A 45 -22.42 -12.97 14.80
N SER A 46 -21.89 -13.73 13.83
CA SER A 46 -21.56 -15.15 14.04
C SER A 46 -20.37 -15.36 14.98
N ASN A 47 -19.44 -14.40 15.03
CA ASN A 47 -18.30 -14.42 15.95
C ASN A 47 -18.54 -13.58 17.23
N SER A 48 -19.79 -13.15 17.46
CA SER A 48 -20.21 -12.26 18.55
C SER A 48 -20.10 -12.87 19.96
N MET A 49 -19.67 -14.14 20.08
CA MET A 49 -19.33 -14.76 21.37
C MET A 49 -18.36 -13.87 22.18
N ILE A 50 -17.53 -13.09 21.48
CA ILE A 50 -16.70 -12.03 22.07
C ILE A 50 -17.41 -10.70 21.82
N LYS A 51 -18.09 -10.16 22.84
CA LYS A 51 -18.79 -8.85 22.82
C LYS A 51 -17.93 -7.68 22.29
N SER A 52 -16.61 -7.84 22.30
CA SER A 52 -15.62 -6.82 21.92
C SER A 52 -15.08 -6.96 20.49
N ILE A 53 -15.46 -7.98 19.71
CA ILE A 53 -14.82 -8.25 18.41
C ILE A 53 -15.02 -7.11 17.39
N GLY A 54 -16.20 -6.49 17.37
CA GLY A 54 -16.47 -5.34 16.52
C GLY A 54 -15.57 -4.13 16.84
N PHE A 55 -15.29 -3.89 18.13
CA PHE A 55 -14.36 -2.83 18.55
C PHE A 55 -12.93 -3.14 18.11
N VAL A 56 -12.48 -4.39 18.22
CA VAL A 56 -11.15 -4.81 17.76
C VAL A 56 -11.00 -4.62 16.24
N PHE A 57 -12.01 -5.00 15.44
CA PHE A 57 -11.99 -4.77 14.00
C PHE A 57 -11.99 -3.30 13.63
N GLN A 58 -12.74 -2.46 14.35
CA GLN A 58 -12.75 -1.01 14.13
C GLN A 58 -11.39 -0.37 14.46
N ALA A 59 -10.82 -0.71 15.62
CA ALA A 59 -9.50 -0.23 16.03
C ALA A 59 -8.40 -0.73 15.07
N GLY A 60 -8.46 -2.00 14.67
CA GLY A 60 -7.55 -2.60 13.70
C GLY A 60 -7.66 -1.94 12.32
N SER A 61 -8.87 -1.61 11.87
CA SER A 61 -9.12 -0.92 10.61
C SER A 61 -8.50 0.48 10.61
N PHE A 62 -8.66 1.24 11.70
CA PHE A 62 -8.03 2.55 11.85
C PHE A 62 -6.50 2.47 11.86
N LEU A 63 -5.94 1.51 12.61
CA LEU A 63 -4.50 1.28 12.67
C LEU A 63 -3.93 0.88 11.30
N LEU A 64 -4.59 -0.06 10.61
CA LEU A 64 -4.20 -0.52 9.29
C LEU A 64 -4.27 0.63 8.26
N ALA A 65 -5.30 1.48 8.33
CA ALA A 65 -5.41 2.65 7.47
C ALA A 65 -4.24 3.61 7.64
N ILE A 66 -3.80 3.86 8.88
CA ILE A 66 -2.63 4.70 9.17
C ILE A 66 -1.37 4.07 8.55
N ILE A 67 -1.13 2.78 8.79
CA ILE A 67 0.06 2.10 8.24
C ILE A 67 0.06 2.16 6.71
N THR A 68 -1.05 1.83 6.07
CA THR A 68 -1.18 1.86 4.60
C THR A 68 -0.98 3.28 4.06
N PHE A 69 -1.51 4.30 4.73
CA PHE A 69 -1.32 5.70 4.34
C PHE A 69 0.16 6.10 4.35
N PHE A 70 0.87 5.86 5.45
CA PHE A 70 2.31 6.13 5.54
C PHE A 70 3.12 5.31 4.53
N TYR A 71 2.73 4.07 4.27
CA TYR A 71 3.38 3.22 3.28
C TYR A 71 3.23 3.79 1.86
N ILE A 72 2.04 4.27 1.49
CA ILE A 72 1.81 4.92 0.18
C ILE A 72 2.64 6.20 0.06
N LEU A 73 2.72 7.01 1.12
CA LEU A 73 3.57 8.21 1.12
C LEU A 73 5.05 7.87 0.92
N TYR A 74 5.54 6.85 1.62
CA TYR A 74 6.90 6.34 1.45
C TYR A 74 7.13 5.85 0.02
N ALA A 75 6.21 5.05 -0.52
CA ALA A 75 6.30 4.52 -1.87
C ALA A 75 6.36 5.63 -2.91
N ASN A 76 5.56 6.68 -2.74
CA ASN A 76 5.59 7.86 -3.61
C ASN A 76 6.94 8.61 -3.52
N SER A 77 7.45 8.83 -2.30
CA SER A 77 8.77 9.45 -2.09
C SER A 77 9.89 8.62 -2.73
N PHE A 78 9.83 7.30 -2.61
CA PHE A 78 10.80 6.40 -3.22
C PHE A 78 10.77 6.48 -4.75
N LEU A 79 9.58 6.46 -5.35
CA LEU A 79 9.40 6.64 -6.81
C LEU A 79 9.96 7.98 -7.30
N LEU A 80 9.76 9.05 -6.53
CA LEU A 80 10.33 10.37 -6.85
C LEU A 80 11.86 10.37 -6.76
N SER A 81 12.43 9.72 -5.74
CA SER A 81 13.87 9.61 -5.56
C SER A 81 14.56 8.85 -6.70
N LEU A 82 13.90 7.81 -7.24
CA LEU A 82 14.34 7.07 -8.42
C LEU A 82 14.40 7.98 -9.65
N ARG A 83 13.36 8.78 -9.89
CA ARG A 83 13.31 9.71 -11.03
C ARG A 83 14.36 10.81 -10.93
N GLN A 84 14.56 11.36 -9.75
CA GLN A 84 15.58 12.40 -9.51
C GLN A 84 17.03 11.85 -9.67
N LYS A 85 17.28 10.59 -9.34
CA LYS A 85 18.58 9.93 -9.63
C LYS A 85 18.85 9.80 -11.14
N GLU A 86 17.82 9.63 -11.96
CA GLU A 86 17.98 9.57 -13.43
C GLU A 86 18.39 10.92 -14.04
N PHE A 87 18.07 12.03 -13.39
CA PHE A 87 18.45 13.37 -13.85
C PHE A 87 19.80 13.86 -13.29
N GLY A 88 20.53 13.02 -12.54
CA GLY A 88 21.81 13.42 -11.93
C GLY A 88 21.70 14.51 -10.86
N MET A 89 20.48 14.75 -10.34
CA MET A 89 20.21 15.76 -9.30
C MET A 89 20.47 15.25 -7.87
N TYR A 90 20.91 14.00 -7.72
CA TYR A 90 21.43 13.48 -6.47
C TYR A 90 22.96 13.32 -6.58
N MET A 91 23.68 14.31 -6.04
CA MET A 91 24.98 14.05 -5.39
C MET A 91 24.71 13.52 -3.98
#